data_AF-A0A5D0GL18-F1
#
_entry.id   AF-A0A5D0GL18-F1
#
_cell.length_a   1.000
_cell.length_b   1.000
_cell.length_c   1.000
_cell.angle_alpha   90.00
_cell.angle_beta   90.00
_cell.angle_gamma   90.00
#
_symmetry.space_group_name_H-M   'P 1'
#
loop_
_entity.id
_entity.type
_entity.pdbx_description
1 polymer ?
#
loop_
_entity_poly.entity_id
_entity_poly.type
_entity_poly.pdbx_seq_one_letter_code
_entity_poly.pdbx_strand_id
1 'polypeptide(L)'
;MEESKFNFSEDEAKKNQAVEDSKKAVSKDAKGLFKNIKKFLKELLDFREDTDRDETIEAIKKDIPFKGATAWILVCSIFVASIGLNANSTAVVIGAMLISPLMGPILGIGLSVAVNDIDTMKKSLINLATMIVLSLLTAYLFFWLFPLSEDTSELLGRTKPDIRDVLIAFFGGSALMIARTKKGTIASVIFGVAIATALMPPLCTAGYGLAKANWPYFFGAMYLFVINTIFIALATFIVLKVLRFPMLKYANSKKRKFIARIASLLAVVVMIPAVWTFVEVLRESNFYVDARSYVENELNGLEDYEYIKKNVIFKYDAKGSSIEFNTYGLGEVPQSTIDLIKHRKDAYPALVNTDIIFNQSKVEQYDNMKYMEQLRFRDSVDLMSQTQKIAFLENRLRTLSVLEKNTIPFNDVLQEVQINYENIETFSYANRIHSNFKTSDTIPEFLVTWNKEKVKKADIDKDQAKLERWLKVKLKLDTLVVKSVN
;
A
#
# COMPACT_ATOMS: atom_id res chain seq x y z
N MET A 1 32.32 -0.87 -85.05
CA MET A 1 31.71 -0.90 -83.72
C MET A 1 32.33 -2.08 -82.98
N GLU A 2 33.33 -1.82 -82.15
CA GLU A 2 33.85 -2.81 -81.20
C GLU A 2 33.48 -2.32 -79.81
N GLU A 3 32.51 -2.99 -79.18
CA GLU A 3 32.07 -2.70 -77.83
C GLU A 3 33.11 -3.19 -76.81
N SER A 4 33.58 -2.27 -75.96
CA SER A 4 34.34 -2.59 -74.76
C SER A 4 33.46 -3.33 -73.74
N LYS A 5 33.68 -4.63 -73.55
CA LYS A 5 33.10 -5.36 -72.40
C LYS A 5 33.83 -4.96 -71.12
N PHE A 6 33.26 -3.99 -70.40
CA PHE A 6 33.63 -3.69 -69.01
C PHE A 6 33.45 -4.93 -68.13
N ASN A 7 34.51 -5.34 -67.44
CA ASN A 7 34.56 -6.55 -66.61
C ASN A 7 33.96 -6.29 -65.22
N PHE A 8 32.63 -6.17 -65.12
CA PHE A 8 31.91 -5.88 -63.87
C PHE A 8 31.99 -7.01 -62.81
N SER A 9 32.43 -8.22 -63.18
CA SER A 9 32.39 -9.39 -62.30
C SER A 9 33.50 -9.41 -61.22
N GLU A 10 34.67 -8.83 -61.47
CA GLU A 10 35.78 -8.86 -60.51
C GLU A 10 35.63 -7.80 -59.40
N ASP A 11 35.05 -6.64 -59.73
CA ASP A 11 34.82 -5.56 -58.78
C ASP A 11 33.66 -5.87 -57.82
N GLU A 12 32.61 -6.56 -58.27
CA GLU A 12 31.54 -7.05 -57.39
C GLU A 12 32.04 -8.14 -56.42
N ALA A 13 32.92 -9.04 -56.88
CA ALA A 13 33.50 -10.08 -56.04
C ALA A 13 34.37 -9.49 -54.91
N LYS A 14 35.24 -8.51 -55.23
CA LYS A 14 36.06 -7.81 -54.22
C LYS A 14 35.22 -7.00 -53.24
N LYS A 15 34.14 -6.37 -53.70
CA LYS A 15 33.22 -5.59 -52.86
C LYS A 15 32.43 -6.49 -51.91
N ASN A 16 31.97 -7.66 -52.38
CA ASN A 16 31.29 -8.64 -51.54
C ASN A 16 32.23 -9.26 -50.47
N GLN A 17 33.51 -9.48 -50.81
CA GLN A 17 34.51 -9.97 -49.87
C GLN A 17 34.85 -8.92 -48.79
N ALA A 18 34.98 -7.64 -49.17
CA ALA A 18 35.17 -6.53 -48.22
C ALA A 18 33.94 -6.30 -47.31
N VAL A 19 32.72 -6.53 -47.81
CA VAL A 19 31.48 -6.49 -47.02
C VAL A 19 31.39 -7.68 -46.05
N GLU A 20 31.83 -8.86 -46.46
CA GLU A 20 31.93 -10.01 -45.54
C GLU A 20 32.98 -9.78 -44.45
N ASP A 21 34.15 -9.25 -44.80
CA ASP A 21 35.24 -9.03 -43.85
C ASP A 21 34.92 -7.89 -42.87
N SER A 22 34.22 -6.85 -43.32
CA SER A 22 33.68 -5.81 -42.44
C SER A 22 32.57 -6.34 -41.52
N LYS A 23 31.65 -7.19 -42.01
CA LYS A 23 30.67 -7.89 -41.16
C LYS A 23 31.33 -8.80 -40.12
N LYS A 24 32.40 -9.51 -40.50
CA LYS A 24 33.19 -10.36 -39.58
C LYS A 24 33.94 -9.50 -38.55
N ALA A 25 34.49 -8.35 -38.93
CA ALA A 25 35.14 -7.40 -38.02
C ALA A 25 34.13 -6.81 -37.03
N VAL A 26 32.98 -6.32 -37.49
CA VAL A 26 31.90 -5.79 -36.64
C VAL A 26 31.35 -6.87 -35.69
N SER A 27 31.19 -8.12 -36.16
CA SER A 27 30.80 -9.25 -35.31
C SER A 27 31.86 -9.58 -34.24
N LYS A 28 33.15 -9.47 -34.59
CA LYS A 28 34.27 -9.73 -33.68
C LYS A 28 34.41 -8.62 -32.63
N ASP A 29 34.18 -7.37 -33.02
CA ASP A 29 34.15 -6.21 -32.12
C ASP A 29 32.93 -6.25 -31.19
N ALA A 30 31.75 -6.64 -31.70
CA ALA A 30 30.56 -6.87 -30.87
C ALA A 30 30.78 -8.00 -29.84
N LYS A 31 31.47 -9.08 -30.24
CA LYS A 31 31.90 -10.14 -29.30
C LYS A 31 32.93 -9.65 -28.29
N GLY A 32 33.84 -8.76 -28.69
CA GLY A 32 34.82 -8.11 -27.81
C GLY A 32 34.15 -7.20 -26.78
N LEU A 33 33.21 -6.36 -27.21
CA LEU A 33 32.35 -5.54 -26.36
C LEU A 33 31.53 -6.38 -25.38
N PHE A 34 30.88 -7.45 -25.84
CA PHE A 34 30.13 -8.35 -24.96
C PHE A 34 31.03 -9.05 -23.93
N LYS A 35 32.25 -9.44 -24.32
CA LYS A 35 33.24 -10.03 -23.40
C LYS A 35 33.71 -9.02 -22.36
N ASN A 36 33.92 -7.76 -22.76
CA ASN A 36 34.30 -6.67 -21.85
C ASN A 36 33.16 -6.28 -20.92
N ILE A 37 31.92 -6.17 -21.41
CA ILE A 37 30.72 -5.95 -20.60
C ILE A 37 30.54 -7.11 -19.61
N LYS A 38 30.69 -8.36 -20.05
CA LYS A 38 30.63 -9.53 -19.17
C LYS A 38 31.73 -9.52 -18.11
N LYS A 39 32.96 -9.11 -18.47
CA LYS A 39 34.08 -8.98 -17.53
C LYS A 39 33.83 -7.87 -16.52
N PHE A 40 33.41 -6.70 -16.98
CA PHE A 40 33.05 -5.55 -16.15
C PHE A 40 31.89 -5.86 -15.20
N LEU A 41 30.81 -6.47 -15.69
CA LEU A 41 29.69 -6.93 -14.85
C LEU A 41 30.14 -7.99 -13.84
N LYS A 42 31.06 -8.89 -14.21
CA LYS A 42 31.59 -9.89 -13.30
C LYS A 42 32.44 -9.23 -12.20
N GLU A 43 33.31 -8.28 -12.54
CA GLU A 43 34.13 -7.55 -11.55
C GLU A 43 33.27 -6.65 -10.66
N LEU A 44 32.25 -6.00 -11.21
CA LEU A 44 31.34 -5.12 -10.47
C LEU A 44 30.38 -5.89 -9.54
N LEU A 45 29.99 -7.11 -9.90
CA LEU A 45 29.05 -7.95 -9.12
C LEU A 45 29.74 -9.00 -8.24
N ASP A 46 31.05 -9.25 -8.39
CA ASP A 46 31.77 -10.22 -7.55
C ASP A 46 32.28 -9.55 -6.27
N PHE A 47 31.48 -9.64 -5.20
CA PHE A 47 31.81 -9.11 -3.86
C PHE A 47 32.29 -10.21 -2.89
N ARG A 48 32.74 -11.36 -3.40
CA ARG A 48 33.18 -12.49 -2.56
C ARG A 48 34.37 -12.16 -1.66
N GLU A 49 35.24 -11.25 -2.09
CA GLU A 49 36.43 -10.82 -1.32
C GLU A 49 36.04 -9.96 -0.10
N ASP A 50 34.93 -9.22 -0.20
CA ASP A 50 34.35 -8.39 0.86
C ASP A 50 33.49 -9.18 1.86
N THR A 51 33.40 -10.51 1.69
CA THR A 51 32.55 -11.37 2.51
C THR A 51 33.28 -11.89 3.75
N ASP A 52 32.72 -11.69 4.94
CA ASP A 52 33.17 -12.40 6.16
C ASP A 52 32.28 -13.61 6.42
N ARG A 53 32.79 -14.81 6.12
CA ARG A 53 31.98 -16.03 6.19
C ARG A 53 31.73 -16.48 7.62
N ASP A 54 32.73 -16.42 8.48
CA ASP A 54 32.64 -16.96 9.84
C ASP A 54 31.80 -16.01 10.71
N GLU A 55 32.04 -14.70 10.60
CA GLU A 55 31.24 -13.68 11.28
C GLU A 55 29.75 -13.76 10.86
N THR A 56 29.49 -13.97 9.56
CA THR A 56 28.10 -14.12 9.07
C THR A 56 27.40 -15.34 9.67
N ILE A 57 28.09 -16.50 9.73
CA ILE A 57 27.52 -17.72 10.30
C ILE A 57 27.20 -17.51 11.79
N GLU A 58 28.13 -16.93 12.54
CA GLU A 58 27.94 -16.66 13.97
C GLU A 58 26.82 -15.64 14.21
N ALA A 59 26.77 -14.57 13.42
CA ALA A 59 25.73 -13.55 13.50
C ALA A 59 24.33 -14.15 13.29
N ILE A 60 24.13 -14.94 12.23
CA ILE A 60 22.84 -15.61 11.99
C ILE A 60 22.53 -16.57 13.15
N LYS A 61 23.49 -17.35 13.61
CA LYS A 61 23.28 -18.31 14.72
C LYS A 61 22.92 -17.62 16.03
N LYS A 62 23.43 -16.41 16.28
CA LYS A 62 23.11 -15.59 17.45
C LYS A 62 21.69 -15.02 17.41
N ASP A 63 21.12 -14.82 16.22
CA ASP A 63 19.77 -14.28 16.02
C ASP A 63 18.67 -15.37 16.04
N ILE A 64 19.02 -16.66 16.02
CA ILE A 64 18.05 -17.79 16.09
C ILE A 64 17.35 -17.93 17.45
N PRO A 65 18.03 -17.86 18.61
CA PRO A 65 17.42 -18.15 19.90
C PRO A 65 16.33 -17.16 20.27
N PHE A 66 15.12 -17.66 20.50
CA PHE A 66 13.97 -16.90 20.95
C PHE A 66 13.80 -17.05 22.46
N LYS A 67 14.39 -16.15 23.25
CA LYS A 67 14.29 -16.16 24.73
C LYS A 67 14.26 -14.74 25.32
N GLY A 68 13.53 -14.58 26.42
CA GLY A 68 13.56 -13.35 27.23
C GLY A 68 13.08 -12.12 26.48
N ALA A 69 13.95 -11.11 26.34
CA ALA A 69 13.64 -9.82 25.74
C ALA A 69 13.09 -9.94 24.31
N THR A 70 13.64 -10.84 23.49
CA THR A 70 13.20 -11.05 22.10
C THR A 70 11.72 -11.47 22.01
N ALA A 71 11.22 -12.23 22.99
CA ALA A 71 9.83 -12.64 23.04
C ALA A 71 8.89 -11.47 23.38
N TRP A 72 9.28 -10.64 24.34
CA TRP A 72 8.53 -9.43 24.67
C TRP A 72 8.54 -8.41 23.52
N ILE A 73 9.69 -8.23 22.86
CA ILE A 73 9.78 -7.38 21.65
C ILE A 73 8.82 -7.90 20.57
N LEU A 74 8.76 -9.22 20.34
CA LEU A 74 7.81 -9.81 19.39
C LEU A 74 6.36 -9.50 19.79
N VAL A 75 5.98 -9.75 21.04
CA VAL A 75 4.63 -9.47 21.56
C VAL A 75 4.26 -8.00 21.36
N CYS A 76 5.12 -7.07 21.80
CA CYS A 76 4.90 -5.63 21.62
C CYS A 76 4.78 -5.25 20.14
N SER A 77 5.66 -5.80 19.29
CA SER A 77 5.61 -5.53 17.86
C SER A 77 4.28 -5.99 17.26
N ILE A 78 3.78 -7.19 17.62
CA ILE A 78 2.50 -7.72 17.12
C ILE A 78 1.32 -6.86 17.58
N PHE A 79 1.34 -6.36 18.82
CA PHE A 79 0.32 -5.39 19.25
C PHE A 79 0.34 -4.12 18.39
N VAL A 80 1.52 -3.52 18.17
CA VAL A 80 1.63 -2.31 17.34
C VAL A 80 1.20 -2.58 15.90
N ALA A 81 1.56 -3.73 15.33
CA ALA A 81 1.13 -4.12 13.98
C ALA A 81 -0.38 -4.33 13.89
N SER A 82 -0.99 -5.01 14.87
CA SER A 82 -2.44 -5.22 14.90
C SER A 82 -3.20 -3.90 15.08
N ILE A 83 -2.67 -2.96 15.88
CA ILE A 83 -3.21 -1.59 15.97
C ILE A 83 -3.09 -0.88 14.61
N GLY A 84 -1.93 -0.96 13.95
CA GLY A 84 -1.70 -0.37 12.64
C GLY A 84 -2.65 -0.92 11.57
N LEU A 85 -2.86 -2.24 11.53
CA LEU A 85 -3.80 -2.90 10.62
C LEU A 85 -5.26 -2.52 10.91
N ASN A 86 -5.63 -2.45 12.19
CA ASN A 86 -6.97 -2.02 12.60
C ASN A 86 -7.24 -0.54 12.30
N ALA A 87 -6.20 0.30 12.39
CA ALA A 87 -6.26 1.73 12.06
C ALA A 87 -6.02 2.01 10.55
N ASN A 88 -5.87 0.97 9.72
CA ASN A 88 -5.55 1.07 8.29
C ASN A 88 -4.33 1.97 8.01
N SER A 89 -3.30 1.91 8.87
CA SER A 89 -2.11 2.77 8.82
C SER A 89 -0.86 1.98 8.42
N THR A 90 -0.52 2.04 7.13
CA THR A 90 0.66 1.37 6.57
C THR A 90 1.96 1.81 7.26
N ALA A 91 2.06 3.07 7.67
CA ALA A 91 3.27 3.60 8.35
C ALA A 91 3.52 2.96 9.72
N VAL A 92 2.46 2.79 10.52
CA VAL A 92 2.55 2.11 11.83
C VAL A 92 2.87 0.64 11.65
N VAL A 93 2.24 0.01 10.66
CA VAL A 93 2.50 -1.38 10.29
C VAL A 93 3.97 -1.55 9.91
N ILE A 94 4.53 -0.69 9.05
CA ILE A 94 5.96 -0.71 8.69
C ILE A 94 6.83 -0.56 9.93
N GLY A 95 6.55 0.42 10.79
CA GLY A 95 7.31 0.65 12.03
C GLY A 95 7.34 -0.56 12.96
N ALA A 96 6.22 -1.25 13.13
CA ALA A 96 6.14 -2.48 13.91
C ALA A 96 7.02 -3.59 13.33
N MET A 97 7.07 -3.70 12.02
CA MET A 97 7.86 -4.73 11.35
C MET A 97 9.38 -4.48 11.48
N LEU A 98 9.84 -3.22 11.49
CA LEU A 98 11.26 -2.86 11.69
C LEU A 98 11.83 -3.42 13.01
N ILE A 99 10.96 -3.52 14.02
CA ILE A 99 11.32 -3.91 15.38
C ILE A 99 11.25 -5.43 15.57
N SER A 100 10.52 -6.14 14.70
CA SER A 100 10.17 -7.54 14.90
C SER A 100 11.33 -8.52 14.65
N PRO A 101 11.66 -9.43 15.57
CA PRO A 101 12.80 -10.33 15.45
C PRO A 101 12.53 -11.62 14.63
N LEU A 102 11.47 -11.69 13.83
CA LEU A 102 11.01 -12.91 13.12
C LEU A 102 12.04 -13.51 12.14
N MET A 103 13.04 -12.73 11.73
CA MET A 103 13.93 -13.08 10.62
C MET A 103 15.04 -14.07 11.00
N GLY A 104 15.52 -14.04 12.25
CA GLY A 104 16.68 -14.83 12.69
C GLY A 104 16.50 -16.34 12.42
N PRO A 105 15.41 -16.96 12.89
CA PRO A 105 15.12 -18.37 12.58
C PRO A 105 14.98 -18.67 11.08
N ILE A 106 14.39 -17.78 10.28
CA ILE A 106 14.20 -18.00 8.84
C ILE A 106 15.54 -18.02 8.10
N LEU A 107 16.42 -17.06 8.40
CA LEU A 107 17.81 -17.06 7.91
C LEU A 107 18.58 -18.28 8.41
N GLY A 108 18.36 -18.69 9.65
CA GLY A 108 18.91 -19.91 10.23
C GLY A 108 18.54 -21.17 9.44
N ILE A 109 17.30 -21.28 8.98
CA ILE A 109 16.86 -22.37 8.08
C ILE A 109 17.66 -22.31 6.77
N GLY A 110 17.68 -21.16 6.07
CA GLY A 110 18.42 -21.04 4.82
C GLY A 110 19.92 -21.34 4.95
N LEU A 111 20.55 -20.84 6.02
CA LEU A 111 21.95 -21.10 6.37
C LEU A 111 22.19 -22.60 6.62
N SER A 112 21.32 -23.23 7.40
CA SER A 112 21.46 -24.63 7.77
C SER A 112 21.39 -25.56 6.55
N VAL A 113 20.56 -25.23 5.57
CA VAL A 113 20.46 -25.94 4.30
C VAL A 113 21.70 -25.66 3.42
N ALA A 114 22.22 -24.43 3.42
CA ALA A 114 23.40 -24.07 2.63
C ALA A 114 24.69 -24.77 3.11
N VAL A 115 24.85 -24.86 4.44
CA VAL A 115 26.06 -25.35 5.13
C VAL A 115 25.93 -26.83 5.57
N ASN A 116 24.75 -27.44 5.41
CA ASN A 116 24.39 -28.79 5.85
C ASN A 116 24.46 -28.99 7.38
N ASP A 117 23.94 -28.04 8.16
CA ASP A 117 23.93 -28.03 9.63
C ASP A 117 22.54 -28.38 10.20
N ILE A 118 22.29 -29.66 10.47
CA ILE A 118 20.98 -30.13 10.95
C ILE A 118 20.65 -29.59 12.36
N ASP A 119 21.66 -29.37 13.20
CA ASP A 119 21.43 -28.89 14.57
C ASP A 119 20.91 -27.45 14.55
N THR A 120 21.50 -26.61 13.71
CA THR A 120 21.03 -25.24 13.47
C THR A 120 19.65 -25.23 12.82
N MET A 121 19.38 -26.14 11.88
CA MET A 121 18.06 -26.27 11.25
C MET A 121 16.97 -26.61 12.26
N LYS A 122 17.19 -27.62 13.12
CA LYS A 122 16.23 -28.03 14.15
C LYS A 122 15.96 -26.90 15.14
N LYS A 123 17.01 -26.23 15.59
CA LYS A 123 16.87 -25.05 16.46
C LYS A 123 16.05 -23.96 15.77
N SER A 124 16.34 -23.65 14.51
CA SER A 124 15.63 -22.63 13.75
C SER A 124 14.15 -22.96 13.57
N LEU A 125 13.81 -24.20 13.21
CA LEU A 125 12.42 -24.65 13.06
C LEU A 125 11.64 -24.57 14.37
N ILE A 126 12.22 -25.00 15.49
CA ILE A 126 11.56 -24.94 16.81
C ILE A 126 11.30 -23.49 17.23
N ASN A 127 12.30 -22.61 17.06
CA ASN A 127 12.15 -21.20 17.40
C ASN A 127 11.12 -20.52 16.48
N LEU A 128 11.17 -20.77 15.17
CA LEU A 128 10.18 -20.24 14.22
C LEU A 128 8.76 -20.68 14.58
N ALA A 129 8.54 -21.97 14.86
CA ALA A 129 7.22 -22.48 15.27
C ALA A 129 6.73 -21.82 16.56
N THR A 130 7.62 -21.62 17.53
CA THR A 130 7.30 -20.95 18.80
C THR A 130 6.93 -19.48 18.57
N MET A 131 7.65 -18.78 17.67
CA MET A 131 7.33 -17.40 17.29
C MET A 131 5.98 -17.31 16.58
N ILE A 132 5.68 -18.21 15.64
CA ILE A 132 4.38 -18.26 14.96
C ILE A 132 3.25 -18.42 15.98
N VAL A 133 3.36 -19.40 16.89
CA VAL A 133 2.34 -19.64 17.92
C VAL A 133 2.15 -18.42 18.81
N LEU A 134 3.25 -17.82 19.29
CA LEU A 134 3.16 -16.64 20.15
C LEU A 134 2.56 -15.45 19.40
N SER A 135 2.97 -15.20 18.15
CA SER A 135 2.44 -14.13 17.31
C SER A 135 0.95 -14.30 17.03
N LEU A 136 0.51 -15.51 16.66
CA LEU A 136 -0.89 -15.82 16.42
C LEU A 136 -1.71 -15.63 17.69
N LEU A 137 -1.24 -16.15 18.84
CA LEU A 137 -1.92 -16.00 20.12
C LEU A 137 -2.02 -14.52 20.54
N THR A 138 -0.95 -13.74 20.35
CA THR A 138 -0.95 -12.30 20.67
C THR A 138 -1.92 -11.52 19.79
N ALA A 139 -1.88 -11.76 18.47
CA ALA A 139 -2.79 -11.11 17.53
C ALA A 139 -4.26 -11.52 17.79
N TYR A 140 -4.50 -12.82 18.02
CA TYR A 140 -5.81 -13.34 18.41
C TYR A 140 -6.34 -12.64 19.66
N LEU A 141 -5.56 -12.57 20.74
CA LEU A 141 -5.96 -11.91 21.98
C LEU A 141 -6.27 -10.43 21.76
N PHE A 142 -5.48 -9.73 20.95
CA PHE A 142 -5.74 -8.33 20.63
C PHE A 142 -7.09 -8.14 19.92
N PHE A 143 -7.33 -8.85 18.81
CA PHE A 143 -8.56 -8.69 18.03
C PHE A 143 -9.80 -9.26 18.75
N TRP A 144 -9.61 -10.22 19.64
CA TRP A 144 -10.66 -10.74 20.51
C TRP A 144 -11.05 -9.74 21.61
N LEU A 145 -10.06 -9.08 22.24
CA LEU A 145 -10.30 -8.12 23.32
C LEU A 145 -10.77 -6.75 22.79
N PHE A 146 -10.30 -6.34 21.61
CA PHE A 146 -10.63 -5.06 20.97
C PHE A 146 -11.38 -5.30 19.64
N PRO A 147 -12.68 -5.66 19.67
CA PRO A 147 -13.48 -5.91 18.48
C PRO A 147 -13.92 -4.61 17.79
N LEU A 148 -12.99 -3.70 17.49
CA LEU A 148 -13.25 -2.43 16.81
C LEU A 148 -13.20 -2.54 15.26
N SER A 149 -13.10 -3.75 14.71
CA SER A 149 -12.69 -3.95 13.32
C SER A 149 -13.87 -4.14 12.36
N GLU A 150 -14.10 -3.16 11.51
CA GLU A 150 -14.54 -3.40 10.13
C GLU A 150 -13.37 -3.99 9.34
N ASP A 151 -13.65 -4.78 8.29
CA ASP A 151 -12.61 -5.37 7.45
C ASP A 151 -11.81 -4.26 6.73
N THR A 152 -10.61 -3.93 7.23
CA THR A 152 -9.78 -2.88 6.64
C THR A 152 -9.12 -3.36 5.34
N SER A 153 -8.90 -2.44 4.41
CA SER A 153 -8.22 -2.74 3.14
C SER A 153 -6.82 -3.36 3.34
N GLU A 154 -6.10 -2.93 4.38
CA GLU A 154 -4.78 -3.49 4.72
C GLU A 154 -4.86 -4.93 5.26
N LEU A 155 -5.93 -5.30 5.98
CA LEU A 155 -6.17 -6.70 6.38
C LEU A 155 -6.50 -7.56 5.16
N LEU A 156 -7.46 -7.11 4.35
CA LEU A 156 -7.94 -7.83 3.17
C LEU A 156 -6.83 -8.09 2.15
N GLY A 157 -5.96 -7.10 1.95
CA GLY A 157 -4.81 -7.20 1.03
C GLY A 157 -3.78 -8.27 1.42
N ARG A 158 -3.89 -8.88 2.61
CA ARG A 158 -2.95 -9.89 3.13
C ARG A 158 -3.60 -11.26 3.36
N THR A 159 -4.79 -11.47 2.79
CA THR A 159 -5.54 -12.73 2.89
C THR A 159 -5.28 -13.69 1.73
N LYS A 160 -4.64 -13.24 0.66
CA LYS A 160 -4.36 -14.05 -0.52
C LYS A 160 -2.93 -13.82 -1.01
N PRO A 161 -2.18 -14.88 -1.36
CA PRO A 161 -0.86 -14.70 -1.92
C PRO A 161 -0.89 -14.10 -3.32
N ASP A 162 0.05 -13.20 -3.58
CA ASP A 162 0.28 -12.60 -4.89
C ASP A 162 1.72 -12.88 -5.35
N ILE A 163 1.93 -12.95 -6.67
CA ILE A 163 3.27 -13.10 -7.26
C ILE A 163 4.21 -11.97 -6.81
N ARG A 164 3.65 -10.78 -6.58
CA ARG A 164 4.40 -9.61 -6.09
C ARG A 164 5.00 -9.86 -4.72
N ASP A 165 4.25 -10.48 -3.80
CA ASP A 165 4.75 -10.82 -2.46
C ASP A 165 5.91 -11.81 -2.53
N VAL A 166 5.82 -12.78 -3.44
CA VAL A 166 6.86 -13.79 -3.68
C VAL A 166 8.16 -13.15 -4.19
N LEU A 167 8.05 -12.24 -5.17
CA LEU A 167 9.20 -11.51 -5.71
C LEU A 167 9.84 -10.62 -4.64
N ILE A 168 9.02 -9.90 -3.86
CA ILE A 168 9.49 -9.06 -2.76
C ILE A 168 10.22 -9.93 -1.70
N ALA A 169 9.65 -11.06 -1.30
CA ALA A 169 10.25 -11.98 -0.34
C ALA A 169 11.61 -12.52 -0.84
N PHE A 170 11.70 -12.91 -2.10
CA PHE A 170 12.93 -13.44 -2.69
C PHE A 170 14.03 -12.38 -2.83
N PHE A 171 13.74 -11.23 -3.42
CA PHE A 171 14.73 -10.18 -3.63
C PHE A 171 15.08 -9.46 -2.32
N GLY A 172 14.11 -9.24 -1.44
CA GLY A 172 14.32 -8.72 -0.09
C GLY A 172 15.19 -9.64 0.77
N GLY A 173 14.92 -10.95 0.75
CA GLY A 173 15.75 -11.96 1.40
C GLY A 173 17.16 -12.05 0.80
N SER A 174 17.29 -11.90 -0.52
CA SER A 174 18.60 -11.87 -1.18
C SER A 174 19.41 -10.63 -0.79
N ALA A 175 18.80 -9.44 -0.85
CA ALA A 175 19.44 -8.18 -0.49
C ALA A 175 19.89 -8.19 0.98
N LEU A 176 19.05 -8.73 1.87
CA LEU A 176 19.39 -8.94 3.28
C LEU A 176 20.63 -9.83 3.43
N MET A 177 20.64 -10.99 2.77
CA MET A 177 21.75 -11.92 2.92
C MET A 177 23.04 -11.32 2.35
N ILE A 178 22.97 -10.64 1.21
CA ILE A 178 24.11 -9.93 0.63
C ILE A 178 24.63 -8.85 1.60
N ALA A 179 23.73 -8.02 2.14
CA ALA A 179 24.09 -6.98 3.10
C ALA A 179 24.71 -7.56 4.38
N ARG A 180 24.21 -8.71 4.85
CA ARG A 180 24.72 -9.36 6.06
C ARG A 180 26.07 -10.03 5.85
N THR A 181 26.38 -10.45 4.63
CA THR A 181 27.67 -11.05 4.28
C THR A 181 28.80 -10.01 4.16
N LYS A 182 28.47 -8.73 3.98
CA LYS A 182 29.43 -7.66 3.75
C LYS A 182 30.14 -7.23 5.05
N LYS A 183 31.48 -7.23 5.03
CA LYS A 183 32.33 -6.75 6.14
C LYS A 183 31.99 -5.33 6.57
N GLY A 184 32.01 -5.08 7.89
CA GLY A 184 31.92 -3.74 8.49
C GLY A 184 30.57 -3.03 8.34
N THR A 185 29.51 -3.72 7.93
CA THR A 185 28.20 -3.09 7.70
C THR A 185 27.34 -3.11 8.97
N ILE A 186 26.97 -1.92 9.49
CA ILE A 186 25.89 -1.74 10.49
C ILE A 186 24.53 -1.69 9.75
N ALA A 187 24.23 -2.76 9.03
CA ALA A 187 23.09 -3.63 9.26
C ALA A 187 21.89 -3.14 10.12
N SER A 188 21.42 -1.88 10.08
CA SER A 188 20.21 -1.50 10.86
C SER A 188 19.05 -0.97 10.00
N VAL A 189 19.33 -0.19 8.95
CA VAL A 189 18.27 0.50 8.20
C VAL A 189 17.79 -0.29 6.97
N ILE A 190 18.69 -1.01 6.28
CA ILE A 190 18.35 -1.80 5.07
C ILE A 190 17.48 -3.02 5.40
N PHE A 191 17.60 -3.55 6.62
CA PHE A 191 16.89 -4.76 7.06
C PHE A 191 15.41 -4.56 7.29
N GLY A 192 15.02 -3.34 7.61
CA GLY A 192 13.66 -3.08 8.02
C GLY A 192 12.69 -2.82 6.86
N VAL A 193 13.15 -2.22 5.77
CA VAL A 193 12.23 -1.77 4.70
C VAL A 193 11.88 -2.91 3.72
N ALA A 194 12.83 -3.78 3.38
CA ALA A 194 12.62 -4.78 2.32
C ALA A 194 11.93 -6.06 2.78
N ILE A 195 12.01 -6.42 4.07
CA ILE A 195 11.67 -7.77 4.57
C ILE A 195 10.39 -7.78 5.41
N ALA A 196 10.14 -6.66 6.07
CA ALA A 196 9.22 -6.59 7.16
C ALA A 196 7.76 -6.55 6.64
N THR A 197 7.58 -6.05 5.41
CA THR A 197 6.32 -5.97 4.65
C THR A 197 5.67 -7.32 4.35
N ALA A 198 6.42 -8.42 4.37
CA ALA A 198 5.96 -9.72 3.86
C ALA A 198 5.58 -10.75 4.94
N LEU A 199 6.09 -10.61 6.17
CA LEU A 199 5.95 -11.67 7.19
C LEU A 199 4.98 -11.31 8.32
N MET A 200 5.05 -10.09 8.83
CA MET A 200 4.30 -9.71 10.02
C MET A 200 2.80 -9.48 9.76
N PRO A 201 2.39 -8.76 8.70
CA PRO A 201 0.97 -8.56 8.42
C PRO A 201 0.22 -9.87 8.21
N PRO A 202 0.70 -10.84 7.42
CA PRO A 202 -0.03 -12.10 7.25
C PRO A 202 -0.20 -12.87 8.57
N LEU A 203 0.76 -12.83 9.49
CA LEU A 203 0.59 -13.42 10.82
C LEU A 203 -0.47 -12.70 11.67
N CYS A 204 -0.50 -11.35 11.64
CA CYS A 204 -1.52 -10.57 12.32
C CYS A 204 -2.91 -10.79 11.70
N THR A 205 -3.01 -10.82 10.36
CA THR A 205 -4.24 -11.11 9.61
C THR A 205 -4.72 -12.54 9.87
N ALA A 206 -3.81 -13.51 10.01
CA ALA A 206 -4.16 -14.86 10.44
C ALA A 206 -4.74 -14.87 11.87
N GLY A 207 -4.11 -14.14 12.80
CA GLY A 207 -4.65 -13.95 14.16
C GLY A 207 -6.02 -13.29 14.17
N TYR A 208 -6.25 -12.30 13.30
CA TYR A 208 -7.57 -11.68 13.07
C TYR A 208 -8.60 -12.70 12.56
N GLY A 209 -8.23 -13.51 11.55
CA GLY A 209 -9.08 -14.58 11.03
C GLY A 209 -9.50 -15.59 12.10
N LEU A 210 -8.57 -15.97 13.00
CA LEU A 210 -8.89 -16.81 14.15
C LEU A 210 -9.85 -16.11 15.13
N ALA A 211 -9.62 -14.83 15.45
CA ALA A 211 -10.44 -14.08 16.39
C ALA A 211 -11.89 -13.89 15.90
N LYS A 212 -12.08 -13.76 14.58
CA LYS A 212 -13.39 -13.62 13.94
C LYS A 212 -14.00 -14.95 13.45
N ALA A 213 -13.34 -16.09 13.70
CA ALA A 213 -13.72 -17.40 13.17
C ALA A 213 -13.86 -17.44 11.62
N ASN A 214 -13.12 -16.57 10.92
CA ASN A 214 -13.06 -16.52 9.46
C ASN A 214 -11.91 -17.40 8.95
N TRP A 215 -12.21 -18.68 8.71
CA TRP A 215 -11.26 -19.67 8.22
C TRP A 215 -10.61 -19.32 6.88
N PRO A 216 -11.35 -18.81 5.87
CA PRO A 216 -10.73 -18.33 4.63
C PRO A 216 -9.60 -17.32 4.86
N TYR A 217 -9.81 -16.33 5.74
CA TYR A 217 -8.78 -15.32 6.02
C TYR A 217 -7.59 -15.91 6.76
N PHE A 218 -7.85 -16.80 7.73
CA PHE A 218 -6.79 -17.49 8.45
C PHE A 218 -5.88 -18.32 7.52
N PHE A 219 -6.48 -19.22 6.73
CA PHE A 219 -5.72 -20.11 5.86
C PHE A 219 -5.00 -19.35 4.75
N GLY A 220 -5.65 -18.36 4.15
CA GLY A 220 -5.04 -17.56 3.11
C GLY A 220 -3.86 -16.71 3.60
N ALA A 221 -4.00 -16.07 4.77
CA ALA A 221 -2.91 -15.31 5.36
C ALA A 221 -1.76 -16.20 5.87
N MET A 222 -2.06 -17.36 6.45
CA MET A 222 -1.03 -18.36 6.81
C MET A 222 -0.32 -18.89 5.57
N TYR A 223 -1.03 -19.11 4.47
CA TYR A 223 -0.44 -19.57 3.22
C TYR A 223 0.55 -18.52 2.68
N LEU A 224 0.16 -17.25 2.65
CA LEU A 224 1.03 -16.13 2.28
C LEU A 224 2.29 -16.07 3.18
N PHE A 225 2.14 -16.20 4.49
CA PHE A 225 3.27 -16.24 5.43
C PHE A 225 4.25 -17.38 5.12
N VAL A 226 3.74 -18.59 4.90
CA VAL A 226 4.55 -19.78 4.64
C VAL A 226 5.31 -19.64 3.32
N ILE A 227 4.64 -19.17 2.26
CA ILE A 227 5.29 -18.91 0.97
C ILE A 227 6.44 -17.91 1.15
N ASN A 228 6.18 -16.77 1.78
CA ASN A 228 7.20 -15.73 1.98
C ASN A 228 8.39 -16.27 2.79
N THR A 229 8.13 -17.07 3.82
CA THR A 229 9.17 -17.73 4.62
C THR A 229 10.04 -18.67 3.78
N ILE A 230 9.43 -19.48 2.92
CA ILE A 230 10.14 -20.40 2.02
C ILE A 230 11.03 -19.63 1.04
N PHE A 231 10.53 -18.55 0.43
CA PHE A 231 11.29 -17.75 -0.54
C PHE A 231 12.45 -16.99 0.10
N ILE A 232 12.30 -16.50 1.34
CA ILE A 232 13.41 -15.88 2.09
C ILE A 232 14.49 -16.92 2.42
N ALA A 233 14.08 -18.11 2.88
CA ALA A 233 15.02 -19.20 3.15
C ALA A 233 15.73 -19.69 1.87
N LEU A 234 15.02 -19.75 0.74
CA LEU A 234 15.58 -20.09 -0.56
C LEU A 234 16.58 -19.02 -1.04
N ALA A 235 16.23 -17.74 -0.95
CA ALA A 235 17.13 -16.64 -1.28
C ALA A 235 18.42 -16.71 -0.46
N THR A 236 18.29 -16.92 0.85
CA THR A 236 19.41 -17.14 1.78
C THR A 236 20.29 -18.30 1.32
N PHE A 237 19.68 -19.46 1.01
CA PHE A 237 20.39 -20.63 0.52
C PHE A 237 21.19 -20.34 -0.77
N ILE A 238 20.54 -19.71 -1.76
CA ILE A 238 21.16 -19.40 -3.06
C ILE A 238 22.35 -18.45 -2.87
N VAL A 239 22.18 -17.36 -2.11
CA VAL A 239 23.25 -16.38 -1.86
C VAL A 239 24.45 -17.05 -1.19
N LEU A 240 24.23 -17.82 -0.13
CA LEU A 240 25.31 -18.50 0.59
C LEU A 240 26.02 -19.56 -0.28
N LYS A 241 25.29 -20.27 -1.15
CA LYS A 241 25.89 -21.19 -2.13
C LYS A 241 26.70 -20.46 -3.19
N VAL A 242 26.21 -19.33 -3.71
CA VAL A 242 26.93 -18.49 -4.68
C VAL A 242 28.22 -17.93 -4.06
N LEU A 243 28.22 -17.58 -2.79
CA LEU A 243 29.39 -17.10 -2.04
C LEU A 243 30.33 -18.23 -1.56
N ARG A 244 29.97 -19.48 -1.82
CA ARG A 244 30.73 -20.69 -1.51
C ARG A 244 31.07 -20.82 -0.01
N PHE A 245 30.05 -20.65 0.84
CA PHE A 245 30.20 -20.87 2.28
C PHE A 245 30.68 -22.30 2.58
N PRO A 246 31.64 -22.49 3.49
CA PRO A 246 32.18 -23.81 3.81
C PRO A 246 31.09 -24.68 4.46
N MET A 247 31.00 -25.95 4.04
CA MET A 247 30.12 -26.91 4.69
C MET A 247 30.65 -27.29 6.07
N LEU A 248 29.75 -27.45 7.05
CA LEU A 248 30.12 -27.83 8.41
C LEU A 248 30.75 -29.23 8.42
N LYS A 249 32.00 -29.30 8.85
CA LYS A 249 32.74 -30.57 8.96
C LYS A 249 32.42 -31.23 10.30
N TYR A 250 31.49 -32.18 10.29
CA TYR A 250 31.29 -33.06 11.43
C TYR A 250 32.52 -33.99 11.60
N ALA A 251 33.05 -34.06 12.83
CA ALA A 251 34.25 -34.83 13.17
C ALA A 251 34.15 -36.34 12.82
N ASN A 252 32.93 -36.90 12.74
CA ASN A 252 32.68 -38.30 12.42
C ASN A 252 32.37 -38.53 10.93
N SER A 253 33.25 -39.22 10.19
CA SER A 253 33.15 -39.44 8.73
C SER A 253 31.86 -40.17 8.28
N LYS A 254 31.37 -41.17 9.03
CA LYS A 254 30.10 -41.85 8.74
C LYS A 254 28.87 -40.96 9.01
N LYS A 255 28.86 -40.24 10.13
CA LYS A 255 27.82 -39.24 10.44
C LYS A 255 27.83 -38.11 9.41
N ARG A 256 29.01 -37.68 8.92
CA ARG A 256 29.16 -36.64 7.89
C ARG A 256 28.41 -36.97 6.60
N LYS A 257 28.59 -38.18 6.04
CA LYS A 257 27.89 -38.59 4.80
C LYS A 257 26.37 -38.68 5.01
N PHE A 258 25.93 -39.19 6.16
CA PHE A 258 24.51 -39.31 6.49
C PHE A 258 23.84 -37.93 6.66
N ILE A 259 24.46 -37.05 7.46
CA ILE A 259 23.98 -35.68 7.69
C ILE A 259 23.98 -34.87 6.39
N ALA A 260 25.03 -34.97 5.57
CA ALA A 260 25.06 -34.29 4.27
C ALA A 260 23.95 -34.77 3.33
N ARG A 261 23.64 -36.09 3.31
CA ARG A 261 22.50 -36.62 2.55
C ARG A 261 21.17 -36.10 3.07
N ILE A 262 20.96 -36.11 4.40
CA ILE A 262 19.73 -35.58 5.00
C ILE A 262 19.57 -34.10 4.68
N ALA A 263 20.61 -33.29 4.85
CA ALA A 263 20.57 -31.87 4.53
C ALA A 263 20.29 -31.62 3.04
N SER A 264 20.88 -32.41 2.14
CA SER A 264 20.58 -32.32 0.70
C SER A 264 19.15 -32.76 0.36
N LEU A 265 18.65 -33.81 1.02
CA LEU A 265 17.27 -34.28 0.85
C LEU A 265 16.29 -33.21 1.31
N LEU A 266 16.56 -32.59 2.46
CA LEU A 266 15.75 -31.51 2.99
C LEU A 266 15.79 -30.25 2.12
N ALA A 267 16.93 -29.93 1.53
CA ALA A 267 17.03 -28.86 0.53
C ALA A 267 16.06 -29.09 -0.64
N VAL A 268 16.03 -30.33 -1.16
CA VAL A 268 15.11 -30.72 -2.24
C VAL A 268 13.66 -30.67 -1.77
N VAL A 269 13.37 -31.16 -0.56
CA VAL A 269 12.02 -31.12 0.04
C VAL A 269 11.51 -29.70 0.21
N VAL A 270 12.37 -28.71 0.49
CA VAL A 270 11.97 -27.29 0.58
C VAL A 270 11.85 -26.65 -0.81
N MET A 271 12.72 -26.99 -1.76
CA MET A 271 12.69 -26.42 -3.10
C MET A 271 11.50 -26.87 -3.95
N ILE A 272 11.07 -28.13 -3.85
CA ILE A 272 9.96 -28.65 -4.67
C ILE A 272 8.66 -27.87 -4.42
N PRO A 273 8.18 -27.71 -3.17
CA PRO A 273 7.00 -26.90 -2.88
C PRO A 273 7.19 -25.44 -3.28
N ALA A 274 8.38 -24.85 -3.08
CA ALA A 274 8.64 -23.46 -3.46
C ALA A 274 8.44 -23.20 -4.96
N VAL A 275 8.97 -24.10 -5.81
CA VAL A 275 8.81 -23.98 -7.26
C VAL A 275 7.36 -24.26 -7.67
N TRP A 276 6.72 -25.22 -7.05
CA TRP A 276 5.33 -25.54 -7.34
C TRP A 276 4.39 -24.38 -6.98
N THR A 277 4.51 -23.81 -5.78
CA THR A 277 3.71 -22.65 -5.35
C THR A 277 4.01 -21.41 -6.18
N PHE A 278 5.27 -21.19 -6.60
CA PHE A 278 5.61 -20.13 -7.54
C PHE A 278 4.79 -20.22 -8.83
N VAL A 279 4.78 -21.41 -9.43
CA VAL A 279 4.08 -21.66 -10.68
C VAL A 279 2.58 -21.51 -10.50
N GLU A 280 2.04 -21.98 -9.38
CA GLU A 280 0.62 -21.84 -9.06
C GLU A 280 0.20 -20.37 -8.92
N VAL A 281 0.89 -19.59 -8.08
CA VAL A 281 0.62 -18.17 -7.87
C VAL A 281 0.85 -17.36 -9.16
N LEU A 282 1.84 -17.73 -9.96
CA LEU A 282 2.09 -17.10 -11.26
C LEU A 282 0.97 -17.38 -12.26
N ARG A 283 0.49 -18.64 -12.34
CA ARG A 283 -0.65 -19.01 -13.21
C ARG A 283 -1.92 -18.29 -12.78
N GLU A 284 -2.20 -18.25 -11.49
CA GLU A 284 -3.34 -17.53 -10.93
C GLU A 284 -3.25 -16.03 -11.26
N SER A 285 -2.09 -15.40 -11.04
CA SER A 285 -1.86 -14.00 -11.36
C SER A 285 -2.08 -13.71 -12.84
N ASN A 286 -1.51 -14.53 -13.72
CA ASN A 286 -1.69 -14.41 -15.17
C ASN A 286 -3.17 -14.57 -15.58
N PHE A 287 -3.89 -15.52 -14.96
CA PHE A 287 -5.34 -15.66 -15.18
C PHE A 287 -6.09 -14.37 -14.85
N TYR A 288 -5.85 -13.75 -13.69
CA TYR A 288 -6.55 -12.51 -13.33
C TYR A 288 -6.19 -11.33 -14.24
N VAL A 289 -4.94 -11.25 -14.72
CA VAL A 289 -4.52 -10.22 -15.68
C VAL A 289 -5.22 -10.42 -17.02
N ASP A 290 -5.20 -11.64 -17.57
CA ASP A 290 -5.84 -11.96 -18.84
C ASP A 290 -7.37 -11.85 -18.73
N ALA A 291 -7.98 -12.30 -17.64
CA ALA A 291 -9.43 -12.22 -17.43
C ALA A 291 -9.93 -10.77 -17.36
N ARG A 292 -9.19 -9.88 -16.69
CA ARG A 292 -9.50 -8.44 -16.68
C ARG A 292 -9.35 -7.83 -18.07
N SER A 293 -8.26 -8.16 -18.76
CA SER A 293 -8.00 -7.65 -20.11
C SER A 293 -9.05 -8.14 -21.11
N TYR A 294 -9.46 -9.41 -21.00
CA TYR A 294 -10.54 -10.01 -21.79
C TYR A 294 -11.88 -9.30 -21.56
N VAL A 295 -12.28 -9.09 -20.31
CA VAL A 295 -13.50 -8.34 -19.99
C VAL A 295 -13.44 -6.90 -20.49
N GLU A 296 -12.28 -6.25 -20.37
CA GLU A 296 -12.09 -4.85 -20.76
C GLU A 296 -12.06 -4.65 -22.27
N ASN A 297 -11.47 -5.59 -23.02
CA ASN A 297 -11.33 -5.47 -24.48
C ASN A 297 -12.53 -6.06 -25.23
N GLU A 298 -13.06 -7.21 -24.77
CA GLU A 298 -14.08 -7.96 -25.53
C GLU A 298 -15.52 -7.53 -25.25
N LEU A 299 -15.79 -6.88 -24.11
CA LEU A 299 -17.11 -6.30 -23.84
C LEU A 299 -17.30 -4.91 -24.47
N ASN A 300 -16.24 -4.29 -25.01
CA ASN A 300 -16.34 -3.00 -25.68
C ASN A 300 -17.20 -3.13 -26.93
N GLY A 301 -18.42 -2.57 -26.88
CA GLY A 301 -19.40 -2.61 -27.96
C GLY A 301 -20.73 -3.28 -27.59
N LEU A 302 -20.85 -3.87 -26.40
CA LEU A 302 -22.15 -4.27 -25.85
C LEU A 302 -22.90 -3.07 -25.28
N GLU A 303 -24.23 -3.08 -25.40
CA GLU A 303 -25.08 -2.20 -24.61
C GLU A 303 -24.89 -2.51 -23.12
N ASP A 304 -24.89 -1.47 -22.29
CA ASP A 304 -24.70 -1.57 -20.83
C ASP A 304 -23.40 -2.30 -20.37
N TYR A 305 -22.35 -2.32 -21.21
CA TYR A 305 -21.08 -3.01 -20.90
C TYR A 305 -20.45 -2.56 -19.56
N GLU A 306 -20.62 -1.30 -19.17
CA GLU A 306 -20.15 -0.75 -17.89
C GLU A 306 -20.81 -1.46 -16.69
N TYR A 307 -22.11 -1.79 -16.80
CA TYR A 307 -22.82 -2.55 -15.79
C TYR A 307 -22.33 -3.99 -15.75
N ILE A 308 -22.17 -4.62 -16.91
CA ILE A 308 -21.71 -6.01 -17.02
C ILE A 308 -20.30 -6.13 -16.41
N LYS A 309 -19.38 -5.22 -16.79
CA LYS A 309 -17.99 -5.17 -16.29
C LYS A 309 -17.92 -5.14 -14.76
N LYS A 310 -18.80 -4.38 -14.11
CA LYS A 310 -18.84 -4.28 -12.64
C LYS A 310 -19.38 -5.53 -11.94
N ASN A 311 -20.16 -6.35 -12.64
CA ASN A 311 -20.81 -7.54 -12.09
C ASN A 311 -20.17 -8.85 -12.58
N VAL A 312 -18.98 -8.79 -13.18
CA VAL A 312 -18.20 -10.00 -13.54
C VAL A 312 -17.54 -10.59 -12.29
N ILE A 313 -17.70 -11.89 -12.11
CA ILE A 313 -17.04 -12.65 -11.04
C ILE A 313 -15.97 -13.55 -11.66
N PHE A 314 -14.73 -13.38 -11.21
CA PHE A 314 -13.59 -14.20 -11.62
C PHE A 314 -13.33 -15.29 -10.58
N LYS A 315 -13.43 -16.56 -10.97
CA LYS A 315 -13.09 -17.71 -10.11
C LYS A 315 -11.94 -18.49 -10.72
N TYR A 316 -10.84 -18.59 -9.99
CA TYR A 316 -9.70 -19.41 -10.36
C TYR A 316 -9.65 -20.64 -9.45
N ASP A 317 -9.58 -21.82 -10.06
CA ASP A 317 -9.22 -23.07 -9.39
C ASP A 317 -8.25 -23.84 -10.29
N ALA A 318 -7.29 -24.54 -9.67
CA ALA A 318 -6.26 -25.31 -10.36
C ALA A 318 -6.83 -26.42 -11.25
N LYS A 319 -8.09 -26.83 -11.02
CA LYS A 319 -8.80 -27.87 -11.79
C LYS A 319 -9.76 -27.31 -12.85
N GLY A 320 -10.06 -26.01 -12.83
CA GLY A 320 -10.98 -25.35 -13.75
C GLY A 320 -11.27 -23.93 -13.30
N SER A 321 -11.10 -22.96 -14.19
CA SER A 321 -11.38 -21.54 -13.89
C SER A 321 -12.66 -21.10 -14.59
N SER A 322 -13.39 -20.15 -14.02
CA SER A 322 -14.59 -19.58 -14.64
C SER A 322 -14.60 -18.05 -14.62
N ILE A 323 -15.20 -17.47 -15.67
CA ILE A 323 -15.56 -16.05 -15.73
C ILE A 323 -17.09 -16.00 -15.85
N GLU A 324 -17.72 -15.49 -14.81
CA GLU A 324 -19.17 -15.41 -14.70
C GLU A 324 -19.65 -13.98 -14.98
N PHE A 325 -20.33 -13.80 -16.10
CA PHE A 325 -20.98 -12.56 -16.49
C PHE A 325 -22.41 -12.56 -15.95
N ASN A 326 -22.71 -11.67 -15.01
CA ASN A 326 -24.07 -11.51 -14.47
C ASN A 326 -24.75 -10.32 -15.17
N THR A 327 -25.73 -10.62 -16.02
CA THR A 327 -26.49 -9.61 -16.79
C THR A 327 -27.93 -9.48 -16.29
N TYR A 328 -28.22 -9.95 -15.07
CA TYR A 328 -29.53 -9.81 -14.44
C TYR A 328 -30.00 -8.35 -14.42
N GLY A 329 -31.22 -8.11 -14.88
CA GLY A 329 -31.81 -6.77 -14.98
C GLY A 329 -31.49 -6.03 -16.30
N LEU A 330 -30.66 -6.59 -17.17
CA LEU A 330 -30.45 -6.10 -18.54
C LEU A 330 -31.28 -6.89 -19.56
N GLY A 331 -31.34 -6.38 -20.79
CA GLY A 331 -31.89 -7.11 -21.93
C GLY A 331 -31.12 -8.41 -22.20
N GLU A 332 -31.79 -9.37 -22.85
CA GLU A 332 -31.15 -10.65 -23.21
C GLU A 332 -30.00 -10.41 -24.19
N VAL A 333 -28.80 -10.86 -23.84
CA VAL A 333 -27.65 -10.83 -24.76
C VAL A 333 -27.88 -11.94 -25.80
N PRO A 334 -27.88 -11.61 -27.12
CA PRO A 334 -28.11 -12.60 -28.16
C PRO A 334 -27.08 -13.74 -28.08
N GLN A 335 -27.55 -14.98 -28.25
CA GLN A 335 -26.69 -16.17 -28.15
C GLN A 335 -25.48 -16.11 -29.10
N SER A 336 -25.64 -15.55 -30.30
CA SER A 336 -24.55 -15.33 -31.25
C SER A 336 -23.43 -14.44 -30.69
N THR A 337 -23.78 -13.44 -29.87
CA THR A 337 -22.82 -12.54 -29.22
C THR A 337 -22.10 -13.26 -28.07
N ILE A 338 -22.84 -14.05 -27.29
CA ILE A 338 -22.26 -14.91 -26.24
C ILE A 338 -21.25 -15.87 -26.85
N ASP A 339 -21.60 -16.54 -27.94
CA ASP A 339 -20.73 -17.52 -28.60
C ASP A 339 -19.49 -16.86 -29.21
N LEU A 340 -19.63 -15.65 -29.77
CA LEU A 340 -18.49 -14.85 -30.24
C LEU A 340 -17.54 -14.50 -29.08
N ILE A 341 -18.07 -13.98 -27.97
CA ILE A 341 -17.29 -13.61 -26.79
C ILE A 341 -16.56 -14.84 -26.24
N LYS A 342 -17.26 -15.99 -26.14
CA LYS A 342 -16.68 -17.27 -25.73
C LYS A 342 -15.49 -17.68 -26.61
N HIS A 343 -15.62 -17.53 -27.93
CA HIS A 343 -14.57 -17.90 -28.86
C HIS A 343 -13.36 -16.95 -28.80
N ARG A 344 -13.57 -15.67 -28.51
CA ARG A 344 -12.47 -14.69 -28.39
C ARG A 344 -11.59 -14.89 -27.17
N LYS A 345 -12.05 -15.67 -26.19
CA LYS A 345 -11.25 -16.11 -25.03
C LYS A 345 -9.91 -16.73 -25.45
N ASP A 346 -9.91 -17.45 -26.56
CA ASP A 346 -8.74 -18.23 -26.99
C ASP A 346 -7.57 -17.35 -27.48
N ALA A 347 -7.80 -16.05 -27.67
CA ALA A 347 -6.73 -15.07 -27.88
C ALA A 347 -5.89 -14.80 -26.62
N TYR A 348 -6.37 -15.21 -25.43
CA TYR A 348 -5.76 -14.98 -24.14
C TYR A 348 -5.15 -16.29 -23.60
N PRO A 349 -3.81 -16.42 -23.56
CA PRO A 349 -3.15 -17.69 -23.24
C PRO A 349 -3.51 -18.28 -21.88
N ALA A 350 -3.77 -17.45 -20.85
CA ALA A 350 -4.13 -17.95 -19.52
C ALA A 350 -5.60 -18.38 -19.43
N LEU A 351 -6.45 -18.06 -20.41
CA LEU A 351 -7.89 -18.36 -20.40
C LEU A 351 -8.28 -19.60 -21.20
N VAL A 352 -7.32 -20.31 -21.82
CA VAL A 352 -7.62 -21.46 -22.71
C VAL A 352 -8.51 -22.51 -22.03
N ASN A 353 -8.25 -22.85 -20.76
CA ASN A 353 -9.03 -23.82 -19.98
C ASN A 353 -10.04 -23.16 -19.03
N THR A 354 -10.57 -21.99 -19.38
CA THR A 354 -11.53 -21.25 -18.57
C THR A 354 -12.94 -21.34 -19.15
N ASP A 355 -13.91 -21.66 -18.30
CA ASP A 355 -15.32 -21.69 -18.66
C ASP A 355 -15.92 -20.28 -18.58
N ILE A 356 -16.59 -19.88 -19.66
CA ILE A 356 -17.30 -18.60 -19.73
C ILE A 356 -18.78 -18.85 -19.50
N ILE A 357 -19.31 -18.29 -18.42
CA ILE A 357 -20.67 -18.51 -17.97
C ILE A 357 -21.42 -17.17 -18.04
N PHE A 358 -22.54 -17.14 -18.77
CA PHE A 358 -23.44 -16.00 -18.82
C PHE A 358 -24.70 -16.32 -18.01
N ASN A 359 -24.86 -15.63 -16.89
CA ASN A 359 -26.02 -15.73 -16.02
C ASN A 359 -27.01 -14.62 -16.41
N GLN A 360 -27.97 -14.96 -17.27
CA GLN A 360 -29.02 -14.06 -17.73
C GLN A 360 -30.40 -14.63 -17.39
N SER A 361 -31.33 -13.76 -16.97
CA SER A 361 -32.72 -14.16 -16.79
C SER A 361 -33.39 -14.23 -18.16
N LYS A 362 -33.80 -15.44 -18.57
CA LYS A 362 -34.76 -15.57 -19.68
C LYS A 362 -36.07 -15.01 -19.16
N VAL A 363 -36.41 -13.80 -19.61
CA VAL A 363 -37.62 -13.12 -19.17
C VAL A 363 -38.82 -13.87 -19.77
N GLU A 364 -39.37 -14.84 -19.03
CA GLU A 364 -40.82 -14.95 -19.03
C GLU A 364 -41.33 -13.65 -18.40
N GLN A 365 -42.05 -12.91 -19.23
CA GLN A 365 -42.67 -11.59 -19.07
C GLN A 365 -43.18 -11.27 -17.64
N TYR A 366 -42.26 -11.03 -16.70
CA TYR A 366 -42.61 -10.43 -15.42
C TYR A 366 -42.69 -8.92 -15.60
N ASP A 367 -43.75 -8.36 -15.03
CA ASP A 367 -44.26 -7.01 -15.19
C ASP A 367 -43.24 -5.95 -14.73
N ASN A 368 -42.24 -5.65 -15.58
CA ASN A 368 -41.16 -4.68 -15.36
C ASN A 368 -41.69 -3.29 -14.94
N MET A 369 -42.95 -2.99 -15.28
CA MET A 369 -43.63 -1.75 -14.87
C MET A 369 -43.71 -1.64 -13.35
N LYS A 370 -44.03 -2.74 -12.65
CA LYS A 370 -44.29 -2.75 -11.21
C LYS A 370 -43.01 -2.61 -10.38
N TYR A 371 -41.91 -3.20 -10.83
CA TYR A 371 -40.60 -3.05 -10.18
C TYR A 371 -40.01 -1.65 -10.42
N MET A 372 -40.17 -1.12 -11.63
CA MET A 372 -39.71 0.23 -11.96
C MET A 372 -40.52 1.31 -11.23
N GLU A 373 -41.81 1.08 -11.01
CA GLU A 373 -42.65 1.96 -10.18
C GLU A 373 -42.21 1.94 -8.71
N GLN A 374 -41.86 0.78 -8.16
CA GLN A 374 -41.32 0.65 -6.79
C GLN A 374 -39.95 1.32 -6.63
N LEU A 375 -39.05 1.16 -7.59
CA LEU A 375 -37.75 1.84 -7.58
C LEU A 375 -37.91 3.36 -7.65
N ARG A 376 -38.74 3.86 -8.58
CA ARG A 376 -39.03 5.29 -8.70
C ARG A 376 -39.68 5.85 -7.44
N PHE A 377 -40.57 5.09 -6.79
CA PHE A 377 -41.15 5.49 -5.53
C PHE A 377 -40.08 5.62 -4.44
N ARG A 378 -39.20 4.62 -4.28
CA ARG A 378 -38.11 4.69 -3.29
C ARG A 378 -37.17 5.87 -3.56
N ASP A 379 -36.73 6.03 -4.80
CA ASP A 379 -35.80 7.11 -5.18
C ASP A 379 -36.45 8.49 -5.00
N SER A 380 -37.77 8.61 -5.22
CA SER A 380 -38.52 9.85 -4.95
C SER A 380 -38.58 10.20 -3.46
N VAL A 381 -38.68 9.20 -2.58
CA VAL A 381 -38.67 9.38 -1.12
C VAL A 381 -37.29 9.83 -0.65
N ASP A 382 -36.22 9.20 -1.16
CA ASP A 382 -34.85 9.58 -0.83
C ASP A 382 -34.52 10.99 -1.35
N LEU A 383 -34.94 11.34 -2.57
CA LEU A 383 -34.82 12.70 -3.12
C LEU A 383 -35.57 13.74 -2.28
N MET A 384 -36.78 13.43 -1.81
CA MET A 384 -37.53 14.30 -0.91
C MET A 384 -36.80 14.53 0.41
N SER A 385 -36.28 13.47 1.03
CA SER A 385 -35.51 13.55 2.28
C SER A 385 -34.26 14.41 2.13
N GLN A 386 -33.51 14.22 1.03
CA GLN A 386 -32.34 15.04 0.73
C GLN A 386 -32.72 16.52 0.50
N THR A 387 -33.80 16.78 -0.23
CA THR A 387 -34.29 18.14 -0.50
C THR A 387 -34.68 18.86 0.80
N GLN A 388 -35.35 18.15 1.73
CA GLN A 388 -35.67 18.69 3.06
C GLN A 388 -34.41 19.02 3.87
N LYS A 389 -33.39 18.17 3.81
CA LYS A 389 -32.11 18.40 4.49
C LYS A 389 -31.38 19.61 3.90
N ILE A 390 -31.38 19.77 2.58
CA ILE A 390 -30.81 20.94 1.90
C ILE A 390 -31.54 22.21 2.34
N ALA A 391 -32.88 22.22 2.29
CA ALA A 391 -33.67 23.38 2.72
C ALA A 391 -33.43 23.75 4.20
N PHE A 392 -33.26 22.75 5.09
CA PHE A 392 -32.89 22.97 6.48
C PHE A 392 -31.50 23.61 6.62
N LEU A 393 -30.51 23.08 5.89
CA LEU A 393 -29.14 23.59 5.91
C LEU A 393 -29.07 25.02 5.35
N GLU A 394 -29.76 25.31 4.25
CA GLU A 394 -29.84 26.65 3.67
C GLU A 394 -30.46 27.65 4.64
N ASN A 395 -31.54 27.27 5.34
CA ASN A 395 -32.14 28.11 6.38
C ASN A 395 -31.16 28.36 7.54
N ARG A 396 -30.42 27.33 7.98
CA ARG A 396 -29.42 27.49 9.04
C ARG A 396 -28.29 28.41 8.60
N LEU A 397 -27.82 28.28 7.36
CA LEU A 397 -26.79 29.12 6.77
C LEU A 397 -27.27 30.58 6.68
N ARG A 398 -28.52 30.79 6.27
CA ARG A 398 -29.14 32.12 6.20
C ARG A 398 -29.17 32.77 7.59
N THR A 399 -29.57 32.05 8.64
CA THR A 399 -29.53 32.54 10.03
C THR A 399 -28.12 32.91 10.48
N LEU A 400 -27.11 32.08 10.17
CA LEU A 400 -25.72 32.35 10.52
C LEU A 400 -25.16 33.57 9.77
N SER A 401 -25.48 33.72 8.48
CA SER A 401 -25.03 34.87 7.67
C SER A 401 -25.58 36.21 8.19
N VAL A 402 -26.79 36.20 8.77
CA VAL A 402 -27.38 37.39 9.42
C VAL A 402 -26.61 37.74 10.71
N LEU A 403 -26.15 36.73 11.45
CA LEU A 403 -25.32 36.95 12.64
C LEU A 403 -23.93 37.50 12.27
N GLU A 404 -23.28 36.94 11.24
CA GLU A 404 -21.99 37.45 10.76
C GLU A 404 -22.08 38.92 10.29
N LYS A 405 -23.13 39.29 9.54
CA LYS A 405 -23.31 40.67 9.04
C LYS A 405 -23.43 41.71 10.17
N ASN A 406 -23.90 41.31 11.35
CA ASN A 406 -24.04 42.19 12.52
C ASN A 406 -22.81 42.17 13.44
N THR A 407 -21.76 41.45 13.07
CA THR A 407 -20.53 41.35 13.87
C THR A 407 -19.51 42.37 13.36
N ILE A 408 -19.09 43.29 14.22
CA ILE A 408 -18.09 44.31 13.87
C ILE A 408 -16.71 43.62 13.77
N PRO A 409 -15.94 43.83 12.69
CA PRO A 409 -14.58 43.31 12.55
C PRO A 409 -13.62 44.08 13.48
N PHE A 410 -13.72 43.81 14.77
CA PHE A 410 -13.07 44.61 15.82
C PHE A 410 -11.55 44.64 15.69
N ASN A 411 -10.93 43.54 15.26
CA ASN A 411 -9.47 43.47 15.09
C ASN A 411 -8.96 44.43 14.00
N ASP A 412 -9.70 44.57 12.90
CA ASP A 412 -9.32 45.48 11.81
C ASP A 412 -9.46 46.94 12.25
N VAL A 413 -10.54 47.26 12.97
CA VAL A 413 -10.76 48.59 13.55
C VAL A 413 -9.66 48.92 14.57
N LEU A 414 -9.28 47.97 15.42
CA LEU A 414 -8.27 48.16 16.46
C LEU A 414 -6.91 48.55 15.87
N GLN A 415 -6.48 47.90 14.79
CA GLN A 415 -5.22 48.23 14.10
C GLN A 415 -5.23 49.67 13.57
N GLU A 416 -6.33 50.10 12.95
CA GLU A 416 -6.46 51.46 12.42
C GLU A 416 -6.54 52.52 13.53
N VAL A 417 -7.20 52.22 14.66
CA VAL A 417 -7.27 53.13 15.81
C VAL A 417 -5.89 53.30 16.44
N GLN A 418 -5.11 52.22 16.59
CA GLN A 418 -3.75 52.28 17.13
C GLN A 418 -2.82 53.16 16.28
N ILE A 419 -2.96 53.10 14.96
CA ILE A 419 -2.16 53.93 14.03
C ILE A 419 -2.55 55.41 14.12
N ASN A 420 -3.86 55.69 14.18
CA ASN A 420 -4.36 57.06 14.07
C ASN A 420 -4.41 57.84 15.41
N TYR A 421 -4.34 57.14 16.55
CA TYR A 421 -4.50 57.72 17.88
C TYR A 421 -3.45 57.18 18.85
N GLU A 422 -2.27 57.80 18.88
CA GLU A 422 -1.12 57.41 19.73
C GLU A 422 -1.36 57.58 21.25
N ASN A 423 -2.44 58.28 21.62
CA ASN A 423 -2.76 58.67 22.98
C ASN A 423 -3.83 57.80 23.66
N ILE A 424 -4.35 56.80 22.95
CA ILE A 424 -5.30 55.82 23.50
C ILE A 424 -4.51 54.70 24.18
N GLU A 425 -4.83 54.43 25.44
CA GLU A 425 -4.23 53.37 26.24
C GLU A 425 -5.00 52.05 26.10
N THR A 426 -6.34 52.12 26.14
CA THR A 426 -7.19 50.95 25.90
C THR A 426 -8.37 51.31 25.00
N PHE A 427 -8.72 50.36 24.11
CA PHE A 427 -9.84 50.45 23.20
C PHE A 427 -10.63 49.15 23.26
N SER A 428 -11.92 49.22 23.55
CA SER A 428 -12.78 48.04 23.68
C SER A 428 -14.17 48.30 23.10
N TYR A 429 -14.87 47.22 22.76
CA TYR A 429 -16.17 47.24 22.10
C TYR A 429 -17.13 46.29 22.81
N ALA A 430 -18.35 46.77 23.03
CA ALA A 430 -19.45 45.95 23.52
C ALA A 430 -20.77 46.39 22.86
N ASN A 431 -21.69 45.45 22.73
CA ASN A 431 -23.08 45.77 22.38
C ASN A 431 -23.86 46.10 23.64
N ARG A 432 -24.23 47.37 23.81
CA ARG A 432 -25.01 47.81 24.97
C ARG A 432 -26.49 47.78 24.63
N ILE A 433 -27.24 46.98 25.38
CA ILE A 433 -28.70 46.98 25.29
C ILE A 433 -29.23 48.17 26.09
N HIS A 434 -29.90 49.10 25.40
CA HIS A 434 -30.60 50.23 26.00
C HIS A 434 -32.11 50.01 25.91
N SER A 435 -32.80 50.05 27.05
CA SER A 435 -34.25 49.87 27.11
C SER A 435 -34.87 51.01 27.91
N ASN A 436 -35.97 51.54 27.39
CA ASN A 436 -36.85 52.49 28.10
C ASN A 436 -38.08 51.79 28.70
N PHE A 437 -38.01 50.46 28.87
CA PHE A 437 -39.09 49.56 29.33
C PHE A 437 -40.28 49.41 28.35
N LYS A 438 -40.28 50.09 27.20
CA LYS A 438 -41.27 49.92 26.12
C LYS A 438 -40.64 49.36 24.84
N THR A 439 -39.42 49.77 24.54
CA THR A 439 -38.60 49.33 23.41
C THR A 439 -37.19 49.07 23.90
N SER A 440 -36.56 48.01 23.41
CA SER A 440 -35.16 47.69 23.69
C SER A 440 -34.39 47.76 22.38
N ASP A 441 -33.29 48.50 22.36
CA ASP A 441 -32.40 48.62 21.22
C ASP A 441 -30.97 48.23 21.62
N THR A 442 -30.18 47.74 20.68
CA THR A 442 -28.78 47.34 20.90
C THR A 442 -27.87 48.34 20.20
N ILE A 443 -27.14 49.13 20.99
CA ILE A 443 -26.28 50.18 20.47
C ILE A 443 -24.81 49.75 20.63
N PRO A 444 -24.01 49.76 19.56
CA PRO A 444 -22.56 49.61 19.63
C PRO A 444 -21.93 50.66 20.56
N GLU A 445 -21.34 50.23 21.66
CA GLU A 445 -20.63 51.08 22.62
C GLU A 445 -19.12 50.78 22.55
N PHE A 446 -18.34 51.81 22.24
CA PHE A 446 -16.89 51.77 22.23
C PHE A 446 -16.36 52.49 23.47
N LEU A 447 -15.54 51.81 24.26
CA LEU A 447 -14.95 52.34 25.48
C LEU A 447 -13.47 52.62 25.24
N VAL A 448 -13.06 53.85 25.56
CA VAL A 448 -11.72 54.36 25.31
C VAL A 448 -11.12 54.87 26.61
N THR A 449 -9.88 54.49 26.86
CA THR A 449 -9.09 54.97 28.01
C THR A 449 -7.97 55.82 27.46
N TRP A 450 -7.96 57.11 27.80
CA TRP A 450 -6.95 58.05 27.33
C TRP A 450 -5.77 58.12 28.29
N ASN A 451 -4.56 58.20 27.75
CA ASN A 451 -3.34 58.37 28.54
C ASN A 451 -3.27 59.80 29.12
N LYS A 452 -3.43 59.91 30.44
CA LYS A 452 -3.49 61.19 31.18
C LYS A 452 -2.18 61.98 31.18
N GLU A 453 -1.04 61.34 30.89
CA GLU A 453 0.26 62.01 30.81
C GLU A 453 0.49 62.70 29.46
N LYS A 454 -0.19 62.23 28.40
CA LYS A 454 0.02 62.68 27.02
C LYS A 454 -1.04 63.65 26.49
N VAL A 455 -2.22 63.74 27.13
CA VAL A 455 -3.35 64.53 26.62
C VAL A 455 -3.93 65.44 27.71
N LYS A 456 -4.16 66.71 27.37
CA LYS A 456 -4.86 67.66 28.23
C LYS A 456 -6.36 67.37 28.21
N LYS A 457 -7.03 67.52 29.35
CA LYS A 457 -8.47 67.23 29.51
C LYS A 457 -9.37 67.94 28.48
N ALA A 458 -8.99 69.13 28.02
CA ALA A 458 -9.72 69.90 27.01
C ALA A 458 -9.63 69.32 25.58
N ASP A 459 -8.59 68.53 25.27
CA ASP A 459 -8.39 67.94 23.94
C ASP A 459 -9.07 66.56 23.82
N ILE A 460 -9.37 65.90 24.94
CA ILE A 460 -10.05 64.60 25.00
C ILE A 460 -11.43 64.64 24.33
N ASP A 461 -12.23 65.67 24.63
CA ASP A 461 -13.59 65.79 24.08
C ASP A 461 -13.57 65.95 22.55
N LYS A 462 -12.56 66.67 22.03
CA LYS A 462 -12.37 66.90 20.60
C LYS A 462 -11.93 65.63 19.88
N ASP A 463 -10.99 64.88 20.45
CA ASP A 463 -10.50 63.63 19.89
C ASP A 463 -11.53 62.50 19.99
N GLN A 464 -12.32 62.46 21.07
CA GLN A 464 -13.45 61.55 21.20
C GLN A 464 -14.52 61.82 20.14
N ALA A 465 -14.88 63.09 19.89
CA ALA A 465 -15.84 63.45 18.83
C ALA A 465 -15.30 63.18 17.41
N LYS A 466 -13.98 63.22 17.21
CA LYS A 466 -13.33 62.83 15.95
C LYS A 466 -13.39 61.31 15.76
N LEU A 467 -13.06 60.54 16.80
CA LEU A 467 -13.10 59.08 16.79
C LEU A 467 -14.52 58.55 16.55
N GLU A 468 -15.53 59.14 17.21
CA GLU A 468 -16.93 58.77 17.02
C GLU A 468 -17.39 58.96 15.57
N ARG A 469 -17.08 60.11 14.96
CA ARG A 469 -17.42 60.38 13.55
C ARG A 469 -16.70 59.41 12.60
N TRP A 470 -15.44 59.11 12.87
CA TRP A 470 -14.68 58.17 12.07
C TRP A 470 -15.25 56.74 12.15
N LEU A 471 -15.60 56.27 13.36
CA LEU A 471 -16.22 54.95 13.55
C LEU A 471 -17.57 54.84 12.83
N LYS A 472 -18.39 55.91 12.84
CA LYS A 472 -19.68 55.94 12.12
C LYS A 472 -19.50 55.73 10.62
N VAL A 473 -18.50 56.38 10.02
CA VAL A 473 -18.18 56.24 8.59
C VAL A 473 -17.62 54.86 8.27
N LYS A 474 -16.65 54.37 9.07
CA LYS A 474 -15.96 53.10 8.81
C LYS A 474 -16.90 51.91 8.93
N LEU A 475 -17.74 51.92 9.96
CA LEU A 475 -18.64 50.80 10.29
C LEU A 475 -20.02 50.93 9.66
N LYS A 476 -20.29 52.05 8.96
CA LYS A 476 -21.59 52.35 8.34
C LYS A 476 -22.75 52.23 9.33
N LEU A 477 -22.53 52.76 10.54
CA LEU A 477 -23.51 52.75 11.62
C LEU A 477 -24.09 54.15 11.81
N ASP A 478 -25.41 54.27 11.79
CA ASP A 478 -26.10 55.54 12.05
C ASP A 478 -26.03 55.93 13.54
N THR A 479 -26.04 54.92 14.42
CA THR A 479 -26.01 55.08 15.89
C THR A 479 -24.86 54.26 16.49
N LEU A 480 -23.95 54.93 17.19
CA LEU A 480 -22.93 54.33 18.04
C LEU A 480 -22.56 55.33 19.13
N VAL A 481 -22.00 54.85 20.22
CA VAL A 481 -21.56 55.68 21.36
C VAL A 481 -20.10 55.40 21.66
N VAL A 482 -19.28 56.45 21.73
CA VAL A 482 -17.91 56.37 22.23
C VAL A 482 -17.87 57.01 23.61
N LYS A 483 -17.32 56.32 24.63
CA LYS A 483 -17.16 56.85 25.98
C LYS A 483 -15.73 56.76 26.47
N SER A 484 -15.27 57.84 27.10
CA SER A 484 -14.09 57.81 27.96
C SER A 484 -14.40 57.10 29.27
N VAL A 485 -13.55 56.17 29.69
CA VAL A 485 -13.65 55.47 30.99
C VAL A 485 -12.84 56.18 32.09
N ASN A 486 -12.06 57.20 31.72
CA ASN A 486 -11.01 57.82 32.55
C ASN A 486 -11.28 59.23 33.07
#